data_AF-A0A182F0Q1-F1
#
_entry.id   AF-A0A182F0Q1-F1
#
_cell.length_a   1.000
_cell.length_b   1.000
_cell.length_c   1.000
_cell.angle_alpha   90.00
_cell.angle_beta   90.00
_cell.angle_gamma   90.00
#
_symmetry.space_group_name_H-M   'P 1'
#
loop_
_entity.id
_entity.type
_entity.pdbx_description
1 polymer ?
#
loop_
_entity_poly.entity_id
_entity_poly.type
_entity_poly.pdbx_seq_one_letter_code
_entity_poly.pdbx_strand_id
1 'polypeptide(L)'
;MVLWFKDNAGIPLYSVDVRDKVSRQPAHWSAPEVFGSRAKFNIDKSPASLLIKNLKRHDQGIYRCRIDFRTIQTQTYRYNLSVIVLPEQPVVLDRWGRHINGTKLGPKEEGDDVVITCRVSGGRPQPEVRWLINGVIVDDQYEQNSGDVIENRLLWPTIQRSDLNSIFTCQTMNTKLVEAKETSYVLDMHLKPLTVKVINAPGTLVADKRYEISCQSMGSRPNAIITWYKGKRQMRRTKDEILDHNTTVSVLSFVPTTEDDGKTLTCRAENPNVNGLFLETDWKMNVVYPPMVTIQFGPTLVVDDIKEGDDVYFECHVRANPDWKKLQWFHNDILLQFNASARIIQSGQSLVLQKVTKQSAGNYACSAINAEGETVSDQQLLRVK
;
A
#
# COMPACT_ATOMS: atom_id res chain seq x y z
N MET A 1 20.77 10.96 -71.35
CA MET A 1 20.03 12.05 -70.69
C MET A 1 19.02 11.43 -69.75
N VAL A 2 18.89 11.96 -68.53
CA VAL A 2 17.90 11.53 -67.54
C VAL A 2 16.94 12.69 -67.30
N LEU A 3 15.64 12.41 -67.35
CA LEU A 3 14.56 13.37 -67.23
C LEU A 3 13.59 12.90 -66.14
N TRP A 4 13.22 13.79 -65.23
CA TRP A 4 12.21 13.54 -64.21
C TRP A 4 10.98 14.39 -64.47
N PHE A 5 9.81 13.80 -64.28
CA PHE A 5 8.50 14.44 -64.42
C PHE A 5 7.70 14.15 -63.15
N LYS A 6 6.76 15.03 -62.80
CA LYS A 6 5.79 14.82 -61.72
C LYS A 6 4.40 14.70 -62.34
N ASP A 7 3.65 13.73 -61.87
CA ASP A 7 2.32 13.36 -62.33
C ASP A 7 2.29 13.17 -63.86
N ASN A 8 1.24 13.65 -64.53
CA ASN A 8 1.11 13.59 -65.99
C ASN A 8 1.68 14.84 -66.69
N ALA A 9 2.54 15.63 -66.00
CA ALA A 9 3.13 16.81 -66.60
C ALA A 9 3.97 16.44 -67.84
N GLY A 10 3.74 17.17 -68.94
CA GLY A 10 4.49 17.01 -70.20
C GLY A 10 5.89 17.62 -70.15
N ILE A 11 6.17 18.48 -69.17
CA ILE A 11 7.43 19.21 -69.03
C ILE A 11 8.26 18.55 -67.92
N PRO A 12 9.56 18.27 -68.13
CA PRO A 12 10.41 17.74 -67.08
C PRO A 12 10.61 18.79 -65.98
N LEU A 13 10.72 18.35 -64.74
CA LEU A 13 11.01 19.19 -63.56
C LEU A 13 12.47 19.10 -63.12
N TYR A 14 13.20 18.11 -63.62
CA TYR A 14 14.64 17.96 -63.42
C TYR A 14 15.22 17.19 -64.61
N SER A 15 16.38 17.61 -65.08
CA SER A 15 17.11 16.94 -66.16
C SER A 15 18.60 16.94 -65.90
N VAL A 16 19.28 15.87 -66.29
CA VAL A 16 20.74 15.81 -66.31
C VAL A 16 21.20 15.13 -67.59
N ASP A 17 22.15 15.76 -68.28
CA ASP A 17 22.78 15.17 -69.45
C ASP A 17 24.26 14.85 -69.19
N VAL A 18 24.59 13.58 -69.39
CA VAL A 18 25.91 13.00 -69.17
C VAL A 18 26.48 12.39 -70.45
N ARG A 19 25.84 12.67 -71.59
CA ARG A 19 26.27 12.18 -72.89
C ARG A 19 27.53 12.90 -73.38
N ASP A 20 27.74 14.17 -73.00
CA ASP A 20 28.94 14.94 -73.35
C ASP A 20 29.99 14.90 -72.24
N LYS A 21 31.03 14.09 -72.48
CA LYS A 21 32.16 13.85 -71.55
C LYS A 21 33.22 14.96 -71.52
N VAL A 22 33.01 16.10 -72.19
CA VAL A 22 34.04 17.14 -72.34
C VAL A 22 34.11 18.10 -71.14
N SER A 23 33.00 18.27 -70.41
CA SER A 23 32.97 19.06 -69.17
C SER A 23 33.02 18.12 -67.96
N ARG A 24 33.91 18.42 -66.99
CA ARG A 24 34.03 17.65 -65.73
C ARG A 24 32.77 17.71 -64.85
N GLN A 25 31.77 18.54 -65.20
CA GLN A 25 30.48 18.58 -64.50
C GLN A 25 29.33 18.37 -65.50
N PRO A 26 28.44 17.40 -65.24
CA PRO A 26 27.29 17.16 -66.10
C PRO A 26 26.32 18.35 -66.08
N ALA A 27 25.84 18.74 -67.26
CA ALA A 27 24.84 19.80 -67.38
C ALA A 27 23.53 19.31 -66.76
N HIS A 28 23.04 20.02 -65.75
CA HIS A 28 21.77 19.71 -65.09
C HIS A 28 20.89 20.95 -65.03
N TRP A 29 19.58 20.72 -64.98
CA TRP A 29 18.57 21.75 -64.81
C TRP A 29 17.50 21.23 -63.85
N SER A 30 17.00 22.12 -62.99
CA SER A 30 16.00 21.84 -61.97
C SER A 30 15.00 22.99 -61.98
N ALA A 31 13.71 22.66 -62.08
CA ALA A 31 12.65 23.66 -62.13
C ALA A 31 12.68 24.56 -60.87
N PRO A 32 12.88 25.89 -61.00
CA PRO A 32 13.08 26.79 -59.86
C PRO A 32 11.93 26.78 -58.84
N GLU A 33 10.69 26.72 -59.33
CA GLU A 33 9.47 26.78 -58.51
C GLU A 33 9.10 25.43 -57.88
N VAL A 34 9.69 24.32 -58.35
CA VAL A 34 9.41 22.98 -57.83
C VAL A 34 10.52 22.56 -56.86
N PHE A 35 11.69 22.22 -57.40
CA PHE A 35 12.81 21.76 -56.59
C PHE A 35 13.86 22.84 -56.38
N GLY A 36 14.05 23.76 -57.33
CA GLY A 36 15.14 24.72 -57.29
C GLY A 36 16.48 24.03 -56.99
N SER A 37 17.22 24.54 -55.99
CA SER A 37 18.50 23.98 -55.57
C SER A 37 18.41 22.75 -54.66
N ARG A 38 17.20 22.27 -54.33
CA ARG A 38 16.99 21.15 -53.39
C ARG A 38 17.21 19.77 -54.01
N ALA A 39 17.18 19.66 -55.34
CA ALA A 39 17.33 18.39 -56.04
C ALA A 39 18.73 18.20 -56.61
N LYS A 40 19.30 17.01 -56.43
CA LYS A 40 20.59 16.61 -57.01
C LYS A 40 20.53 15.15 -57.48
N PHE A 41 20.86 14.90 -58.73
CA PHE A 41 21.00 13.53 -59.23
C PHE A 41 22.40 13.00 -58.96
N ASN A 42 22.49 11.79 -58.39
CA ASN A 42 23.73 11.09 -58.10
C ASN A 42 23.86 9.90 -59.04
N ILE A 43 24.80 10.00 -59.98
CA ILE A 43 25.06 9.02 -61.05
C ILE A 43 26.05 7.96 -60.59
N ASP A 44 26.96 8.34 -59.68
CA ASP A 44 28.04 7.48 -59.20
C ASP A 44 27.56 6.44 -58.18
N LYS A 45 26.32 6.59 -57.68
CA LYS A 45 25.66 5.61 -56.81
C LYS A 45 25.05 4.48 -57.64
N SER A 46 25.13 3.24 -57.15
CA SER A 46 24.39 2.10 -57.70
C SER A 46 23.31 1.63 -56.72
N PRO A 47 22.00 1.78 -57.03
CA PRO A 47 21.46 2.42 -58.22
C PRO A 47 21.59 3.95 -58.18
N ALA A 48 21.62 4.57 -59.37
CA ALA A 48 21.61 6.02 -59.51
C ALA A 48 20.31 6.60 -58.93
N SER A 49 20.38 7.77 -58.29
CA SER A 49 19.25 8.30 -57.50
C SER A 49 19.10 9.80 -57.61
N LEU A 50 17.85 10.27 -57.60
CA LEU A 50 17.52 11.68 -57.42
C LEU A 50 17.34 11.96 -55.92
N LEU A 51 18.23 12.77 -55.36
CA LEU A 51 18.13 13.24 -53.98
C LEU A 51 17.34 14.55 -53.94
N ILE A 52 16.29 14.61 -53.12
CA ILE A 52 15.52 15.83 -52.85
C ILE A 52 15.73 16.19 -51.37
N LYS A 53 16.34 17.35 -51.10
CA LYS A 53 16.54 17.87 -49.74
C LYS A 53 15.33 18.68 -49.28
N ASN A 54 15.11 18.73 -47.96
CA ASN A 54 14.04 19.53 -47.34
C ASN A 54 12.68 19.28 -48.01
N LEU A 55 12.20 18.03 -47.92
CA LEU A 55 10.94 17.60 -48.51
C LEU A 55 9.77 18.44 -47.95
N LYS A 56 8.92 18.91 -48.84
CA LYS A 56 7.71 19.68 -48.52
C LYS A 56 6.48 18.84 -48.79
N ARG A 57 5.34 19.17 -48.16
CA ARG A 57 4.07 18.44 -48.36
C ARG A 57 3.65 18.35 -49.83
N HIS A 58 3.84 19.43 -50.59
CA HIS A 58 3.51 19.46 -52.02
C HIS A 58 4.52 18.70 -52.91
N ASP A 59 5.63 18.20 -52.37
CA ASP A 59 6.52 17.32 -53.13
C ASP A 59 5.89 15.91 -53.31
N GLN A 60 4.84 15.56 -52.56
CA GLN A 60 4.09 14.32 -52.74
C GLN A 60 3.51 14.21 -54.16
N GLY A 61 3.58 13.01 -54.74
CA GLY A 61 3.03 12.72 -56.07
C GLY A 61 3.73 11.55 -56.77
N ILE A 62 3.33 11.29 -58.00
CA ILE A 62 3.91 10.22 -58.82
C ILE A 62 5.04 10.82 -59.67
N TYR A 63 6.26 10.32 -59.51
CA TYR A 63 7.42 10.75 -60.27
C TYR A 63 7.73 9.76 -61.37
N ARG A 64 8.00 10.26 -62.58
CA ARG A 64 8.40 9.45 -63.72
C ARG A 64 9.83 9.80 -64.12
N CYS A 65 10.72 8.83 -64.06
CA CYS A 65 12.10 8.93 -64.55
C CYS A 65 12.15 8.36 -65.97
N ARG A 66 12.59 9.15 -66.95
CA ARG A 66 12.82 8.75 -68.34
C ARG A 66 14.32 8.83 -68.61
N ILE A 67 14.89 7.77 -69.16
CA ILE A 67 16.31 7.67 -69.48
C ILE A 67 16.44 7.47 -70.99
N ASP A 68 17.06 8.45 -71.66
CA ASP A 68 17.33 8.41 -73.08
C ASP A 68 18.80 8.09 -73.34
N PHE A 69 19.03 7.00 -74.09
CA PHE A 69 20.34 6.54 -74.52
C PHE A 69 20.62 6.95 -75.98
N ARG A 70 21.89 6.87 -76.40
CA ARG A 70 22.26 7.18 -77.79
C ARG A 70 21.87 6.07 -78.77
N THR A 71 21.94 4.81 -78.35
CA THR A 71 21.84 3.64 -79.23
C THR A 71 20.84 2.58 -78.78
N ILE A 72 20.28 2.70 -77.57
CA ILE A 72 19.26 1.76 -77.04
C ILE A 72 17.96 2.50 -76.74
N GLN A 73 16.87 1.73 -76.63
CA GLN A 73 15.53 2.26 -76.39
C GLN A 73 15.44 3.04 -75.07
N THR A 74 14.68 4.14 -75.10
CA THR A 74 14.34 4.92 -73.90
C THR A 74 13.68 4.03 -72.85
N GLN A 75 14.19 4.11 -71.62
CA GLN A 75 13.60 3.43 -70.47
C GLN A 75 12.81 4.41 -69.61
N THR A 76 11.74 3.95 -68.99
CA THR A 76 10.90 4.77 -68.11
C THR A 76 10.53 4.01 -66.84
N TYR A 77 10.66 4.68 -65.70
CA TYR A 77 10.36 4.16 -64.36
C TYR A 77 9.40 5.11 -63.64
N ARG A 78 8.51 4.58 -62.81
CA ARG A 78 7.57 5.37 -61.99
C ARG A 78 7.80 5.11 -60.51
N TYR A 79 7.72 6.16 -59.71
CA TYR A 79 7.91 6.14 -58.27
C TYR A 79 6.78 6.92 -57.60
N ASN A 80 6.18 6.36 -56.55
CA ASN A 80 5.19 7.09 -55.75
C ASN A 80 5.91 7.68 -54.53
N LEU A 81 6.04 9.01 -54.48
CA LEU A 81 6.61 9.71 -53.32
C LEU A 81 5.47 10.12 -52.38
N SER A 82 5.37 9.47 -51.23
CA SER A 82 4.47 9.84 -50.14
C SER A 82 5.22 10.65 -49.08
N VAL A 83 4.64 11.76 -48.63
CA VAL A 83 5.25 12.62 -47.60
C VAL A 83 4.52 12.40 -46.28
N ILE A 84 5.22 11.83 -45.31
CA ILE A 84 4.68 11.55 -43.98
C ILE A 84 4.94 12.75 -43.07
N VAL A 85 3.89 13.20 -42.39
CA VAL A 85 3.96 14.20 -41.33
C VAL A 85 3.73 13.47 -40.01
N LEU A 86 4.68 13.52 -39.08
CA LEU A 86 4.49 12.90 -37.77
C LEU A 86 3.47 13.69 -36.93
N PRO A 87 2.66 13.03 -36.08
CA PRO A 87 1.76 13.71 -35.16
C PRO A 87 2.53 14.44 -34.06
N GLU A 88 1.86 15.31 -33.31
CA GLU A 88 2.39 15.89 -32.08
C GLU A 88 2.53 14.84 -30.96
N GLN A 89 3.21 15.21 -29.87
CA GLN A 89 3.34 14.31 -28.71
C GLN A 89 1.96 14.10 -28.07
N PRO A 90 1.53 12.85 -27.77
CA PRO A 90 0.25 12.60 -27.13
C PRO A 90 0.18 13.29 -25.76
N VAL A 91 -0.92 13.99 -25.52
CA VAL A 91 -1.21 14.63 -24.23
C VAL A 91 -2.29 13.84 -23.53
N VAL A 92 -2.07 13.52 -22.25
CA VAL A 92 -3.06 12.83 -21.43
C VAL A 92 -3.79 13.83 -20.54
N LEU A 93 -5.11 13.73 -20.56
CA LEU A 93 -6.04 14.56 -19.80
C LEU A 93 -6.76 13.73 -18.75
N ASP A 94 -7.07 14.34 -17.61
CA ASP A 94 -7.89 13.73 -16.57
C ASP A 94 -9.38 13.68 -16.96
N ARG A 95 -10.22 13.18 -16.04
CA ARG A 95 -11.67 13.07 -16.22
C ARG A 95 -12.39 14.41 -16.47
N TRP A 96 -11.75 15.53 -16.18
CA TRP A 96 -12.27 16.90 -16.36
C TRP A 96 -11.60 17.61 -17.55
N GLY A 97 -10.77 16.91 -18.34
CA GLY A 97 -10.09 17.48 -19.50
C GLY A 97 -8.86 18.32 -19.16
N ARG A 98 -8.33 18.23 -17.94
CA ARG A 98 -7.11 18.97 -17.53
C ARG A 98 -5.88 18.13 -17.80
N HIS A 99 -4.78 18.80 -18.16
CA HIS A 99 -3.50 18.13 -18.39
C HIS A 99 -2.99 17.48 -17.10
N ILE A 100 -2.57 16.21 -17.20
CA ILE A 100 -1.96 15.50 -16.07
C ILE A 100 -0.48 15.85 -16.03
N ASN A 101 -0.09 16.62 -15.03
CA ASN A 101 1.30 17.01 -14.83
C ASN A 101 2.11 15.87 -14.16
N GLY A 102 3.35 15.69 -14.59
CA GLY A 102 4.26 14.67 -14.06
C GLY A 102 4.07 13.29 -14.67
N THR A 103 4.40 12.25 -13.92
CA THR A 103 4.44 10.86 -14.39
C THR A 103 3.59 9.90 -13.55
N LYS A 104 2.73 10.43 -12.68
CA LYS A 104 1.90 9.63 -11.76
C LYS A 104 0.41 9.85 -12.00
N LEU A 105 -0.38 8.78 -11.92
CA LEU A 105 -1.84 8.81 -11.84
C LEU A 105 -2.25 8.50 -10.40
N GLY A 106 -2.72 9.50 -9.66
CA GLY A 106 -3.16 9.32 -8.28
C GLY A 106 -2.49 10.29 -7.31
N PRO A 107 -2.48 9.98 -5.99
CA PRO A 107 -2.85 8.69 -5.41
C PRO A 107 -4.34 8.33 -5.51
N LYS A 108 -4.65 7.04 -5.67
CA LYS A 108 -6.00 6.44 -5.74
C LYS A 108 -6.22 5.39 -4.65
N GLU A 109 -7.46 5.07 -4.33
CA GLU A 109 -7.82 4.02 -3.36
C GLU A 109 -8.33 2.75 -4.06
N GLU A 110 -8.27 1.59 -3.39
CA GLU A 110 -8.86 0.36 -3.93
C GLU A 110 -10.37 0.54 -4.17
N GLY A 111 -10.83 0.16 -5.36
CA GLY A 111 -12.21 0.35 -5.79
C GLY A 111 -12.48 1.67 -6.52
N ASP A 112 -11.52 2.60 -6.58
CA ASP A 112 -11.63 3.79 -7.43
C ASP A 112 -11.66 3.44 -8.92
N ASP A 113 -12.16 4.38 -9.73
CA ASP A 113 -12.02 4.35 -11.18
C ASP A 113 -10.91 5.30 -11.67
N VAL A 114 -10.21 4.87 -12.74
CA VAL A 114 -9.29 5.72 -13.52
C VAL A 114 -9.96 6.10 -14.83
N VAL A 115 -10.12 7.41 -15.05
CA VAL A 115 -10.69 7.96 -16.28
C VAL A 115 -9.71 8.97 -16.85
N ILE A 116 -9.15 8.63 -18.00
CA ILE A 116 -8.12 9.42 -18.69
C ILE A 116 -8.39 9.49 -20.18
N THR A 117 -8.03 10.59 -20.81
CA THR A 117 -8.22 10.81 -22.25
C THR A 117 -6.89 11.12 -22.90
N CYS A 118 -6.51 10.35 -23.91
CA CYS A 118 -5.36 10.69 -24.72
C CYS A 118 -5.80 11.55 -25.89
N ARG A 119 -5.15 12.69 -26.08
CA ARG A 119 -5.40 13.64 -27.17
C ARG A 119 -4.14 13.80 -28.01
N VAL A 120 -4.30 13.67 -29.32
CA VAL A 120 -3.23 13.82 -30.31
C VAL A 120 -3.68 14.77 -31.42
N SER A 121 -2.79 15.66 -31.83
CA SER A 121 -2.98 16.62 -32.94
C SER A 121 -2.05 16.32 -34.12
N GLY A 122 -2.58 16.50 -35.32
CA GLY A 122 -1.85 16.37 -36.57
C GLY A 122 -1.50 14.92 -36.96
N GLY A 123 -0.57 14.80 -37.90
CA GLY A 123 -0.18 13.53 -38.48
C GLY A 123 -0.80 13.29 -39.85
N ARG A 124 0.03 12.90 -40.83
CA ARG A 124 -0.40 12.43 -42.16
C ARG A 124 0.47 11.25 -42.58
N PRO A 125 -0.07 10.04 -42.82
CA PRO A 125 -1.46 9.63 -42.66
C PRO A 125 -2.02 9.86 -41.25
N GLN A 126 -3.33 9.75 -41.09
CA GLN A 126 -3.98 9.92 -39.79
C GLN A 126 -3.41 8.91 -38.78
N PRO A 127 -3.02 9.33 -37.56
CA PRO A 127 -2.50 8.41 -36.55
C PRO A 127 -3.60 7.55 -35.94
N GLU A 128 -3.22 6.34 -35.53
CA GLU A 128 -3.97 5.50 -34.60
C GLU A 128 -3.61 5.90 -33.17
N VAL A 129 -4.60 6.00 -32.28
CA VAL A 129 -4.41 6.34 -30.86
C VAL A 129 -4.95 5.21 -29.99
N ARG A 130 -4.09 4.65 -29.14
CA ARG A 130 -4.42 3.49 -28.30
C ARG A 130 -3.86 3.61 -26.90
N TRP A 131 -4.51 2.92 -25.97
CA TRP A 131 -4.06 2.75 -24.60
C TRP A 131 -3.40 1.38 -24.41
N LEU A 132 -2.24 1.42 -23.77
CA LEU A 132 -1.54 0.24 -23.31
C LEU A 132 -1.45 0.29 -21.78
N ILE A 133 -1.69 -0.85 -21.14
CA ILE A 133 -1.41 -1.05 -19.71
C ILE A 133 -0.32 -2.10 -19.63
N ASN A 134 0.81 -1.74 -19.01
CA ASN A 134 1.99 -2.61 -18.89
C ASN A 134 2.47 -3.17 -20.25
N GLY A 135 2.34 -2.37 -21.32
CA GLY A 135 2.73 -2.74 -22.68
C GLY A 135 1.69 -3.56 -23.45
N VAL A 136 0.55 -3.91 -22.84
CA VAL A 136 -0.55 -4.64 -23.51
C VAL A 136 -1.61 -3.64 -23.95
N ILE A 137 -2.04 -3.71 -25.21
CA ILE A 137 -3.14 -2.88 -25.72
C ILE A 137 -4.43 -3.28 -25.01
N VAL A 138 -5.06 -2.32 -24.34
CA VAL A 138 -6.33 -2.51 -23.62
C VAL A 138 -7.50 -1.80 -24.29
N ASP A 139 -7.21 -0.77 -25.08
CA ASP A 139 -8.21 -0.02 -25.83
C ASP A 139 -7.59 0.63 -27.07
N ASP A 140 -8.24 0.47 -28.21
CA ASP A 140 -7.88 1.03 -29.51
C ASP A 140 -9.03 1.79 -30.16
N GLN A 141 -10.13 2.02 -29.41
CA GLN A 141 -11.28 2.77 -29.90
C GLN A 141 -11.04 4.27 -29.73
N TYR A 142 -10.89 4.98 -30.84
CA TYR A 142 -10.65 6.42 -30.86
C TYR A 142 -11.71 7.16 -31.67
N GLU A 143 -11.98 8.39 -31.25
CA GLU A 143 -12.90 9.29 -31.90
C GLU A 143 -12.14 10.44 -32.56
N GLN A 144 -12.60 10.82 -33.75
CA GLN A 144 -12.09 11.99 -34.46
C GLN A 144 -13.07 13.13 -34.30
N ASN A 145 -12.63 14.19 -33.62
CA ASN A 145 -13.40 15.42 -33.50
C ASN A 145 -13.23 16.30 -34.74
N SER A 146 -14.04 17.35 -34.87
CA SER A 146 -13.92 18.32 -35.98
C SER A 146 -12.53 19.00 -35.95
N GLY A 147 -11.62 18.55 -36.84
CA GLY A 147 -10.25 19.07 -36.97
C GLY A 147 -9.20 17.98 -37.18
N ASP A 148 -7.93 18.35 -37.03
CA ASP A 148 -6.75 17.45 -37.03
C ASP A 148 -6.52 16.82 -35.63
N VAL A 149 -7.57 16.61 -34.81
CA VAL A 149 -7.47 16.13 -33.41
C VAL A 149 -8.17 14.79 -33.24
N ILE A 150 -7.47 13.83 -32.62
CA ILE A 150 -7.97 12.47 -32.34
C ILE A 150 -7.86 12.23 -30.83
N GLU A 151 -8.92 11.64 -30.27
CA GLU A 151 -9.00 11.35 -28.84
C GLU A 151 -9.36 9.89 -28.59
N ASN A 152 -8.76 9.31 -27.55
CA ASN A 152 -9.11 8.00 -27.03
C ASN A 152 -9.32 8.10 -25.51
N ARG A 153 -10.54 7.83 -25.04
CA ARG A 153 -10.93 7.97 -23.63
C ARG A 153 -11.06 6.59 -22.97
N LEU A 154 -10.16 6.31 -22.03
CA LEU A 154 -10.14 5.07 -21.25
C LEU A 154 -10.89 5.23 -19.93
N LEU A 155 -11.76 4.27 -19.63
CA LEU A 155 -12.30 3.99 -18.30
C LEU A 155 -11.73 2.66 -17.82
N TRP A 156 -10.93 2.70 -16.76
CA TRP A 156 -10.43 1.52 -16.07
C TRP A 156 -11.10 1.43 -14.69
N PRO A 157 -12.13 0.58 -14.53
CA PRO A 157 -12.98 0.59 -13.35
C PRO A 157 -12.44 -0.27 -12.20
N THR A 158 -12.82 0.10 -10.98
CA THR A 158 -12.65 -0.72 -9.76
C THR A 158 -11.22 -1.23 -9.57
N ILE A 159 -10.27 -0.30 -9.49
CA ILE A 159 -8.85 -0.65 -9.40
C ILE A 159 -8.54 -1.51 -8.18
N GLN A 160 -7.66 -2.48 -8.37
CA GLN A 160 -7.25 -3.44 -7.36
C GLN A 160 -5.83 -3.14 -6.87
N ARG A 161 -5.46 -3.69 -5.70
CA ARG A 161 -4.10 -3.58 -5.18
C ARG A 161 -3.03 -4.06 -6.17
N SER A 162 -3.34 -5.06 -7.01
CA SER A 162 -2.45 -5.57 -8.06
C SER A 162 -2.14 -4.53 -9.14
N ASP A 163 -2.97 -3.51 -9.29
CA ASP A 163 -2.80 -2.48 -10.30
C ASP A 163 -1.76 -1.43 -9.89
N LEU A 164 -1.32 -1.44 -8.62
CA LEU A 164 -0.27 -0.56 -8.13
C LEU A 164 0.96 -0.62 -9.05
N ASN A 165 1.49 0.55 -9.41
CA ASN A 165 2.60 0.73 -10.35
C ASN A 165 2.32 0.27 -11.79
N SER A 166 1.08 -0.06 -12.15
CA SER A 166 0.72 -0.28 -13.55
C SER A 166 1.00 0.97 -14.37
N ILE A 167 1.55 0.76 -15.56
CA ILE A 167 1.98 1.83 -16.46
C ILE A 167 0.90 2.01 -17.52
N PHE A 168 0.20 3.14 -17.45
CA PHE A 168 -0.78 3.58 -18.45
C PHE A 168 -0.06 4.39 -19.50
N THR A 169 0.03 3.86 -20.71
CA THR A 169 0.71 4.48 -21.84
C THR A 169 -0.30 4.81 -22.93
N CYS A 170 -0.41 6.09 -23.27
CA CYS A 170 -1.00 6.45 -24.55
C CYS A 170 0.06 6.36 -25.63
N GLN A 171 -0.22 5.58 -26.66
CA GLN A 171 0.65 5.42 -27.82
C GLN A 171 -0.07 5.92 -29.08
N THR A 172 0.66 6.67 -29.89
CA THR A 172 0.20 7.16 -31.19
C THR A 172 1.17 6.79 -32.30
N MET A 173 0.63 6.30 -33.41
CA MET A 173 1.42 5.85 -34.56
C MET A 173 0.70 6.17 -35.86
N ASN A 174 1.40 6.80 -36.80
CA ASN A 174 0.88 7.02 -38.15
C ASN A 174 1.73 6.42 -39.28
N THR A 175 2.86 5.79 -38.93
CA THR A 175 3.72 5.07 -39.86
C THR A 175 4.53 4.03 -39.11
N LYS A 176 4.95 2.96 -39.81
CA LYS A 176 5.85 1.92 -39.28
C LYS A 176 7.34 2.25 -39.47
N LEU A 177 7.64 3.39 -40.09
CA LEU A 177 9.01 3.79 -40.42
C LEU A 177 9.75 4.47 -39.25
N VAL A 178 8.99 4.92 -38.24
CA VAL A 178 9.48 5.62 -37.06
C VAL A 178 8.81 5.00 -35.85
N GLU A 179 9.48 5.04 -34.70
CA GLU A 179 8.90 4.62 -33.43
C GLU A 179 7.64 5.42 -33.11
N ALA A 180 6.67 4.73 -32.49
CA ALA A 180 5.44 5.36 -32.04
C ALA A 180 5.75 6.37 -30.92
N LYS A 181 5.00 7.48 -30.89
CA LYS A 181 5.13 8.45 -29.80
C LYS A 181 4.30 7.98 -28.62
N GLU A 182 4.86 8.12 -27.42
CA GLU A 182 4.25 7.61 -26.20
C GLU A 182 4.32 8.61 -25.06
N THR A 183 3.25 8.67 -24.26
CA THR A 183 3.23 9.36 -22.98
C THR A 183 2.68 8.41 -21.92
N SER A 184 3.44 8.23 -20.85
CA SER A 184 3.17 7.19 -19.84
C SER A 184 3.04 7.75 -18.44
N TYR A 185 2.18 7.11 -17.65
CA TYR A 185 1.98 7.41 -16.24
C TYR A 185 1.91 6.14 -15.40
N VAL A 186 2.49 6.21 -14.20
CA VAL A 186 2.49 5.12 -13.22
C VAL A 186 1.33 5.31 -12.25
N LEU A 187 0.50 4.28 -12.08
CA LEU A 187 -0.60 4.31 -11.10
C LEU A 187 -0.05 4.33 -9.67
N ASP A 188 -0.39 5.38 -8.94
CA ASP A 188 -0.04 5.58 -7.55
C ASP A 188 -1.27 5.30 -6.68
N MET A 189 -1.14 4.47 -5.64
CA MET A 189 -2.28 4.09 -4.79
C MET A 189 -1.99 4.25 -3.30
N HIS A 190 -3.01 4.67 -2.54
CA HIS A 190 -3.06 4.46 -1.10
C HIS A 190 -3.71 3.11 -0.79
N LEU A 191 -3.02 2.27 -0.03
CA LEU A 191 -3.43 0.91 0.30
C LEU A 191 -3.56 0.77 1.81
N LYS A 192 -4.69 0.24 2.28
CA LYS A 192 -4.89 -0.05 3.70
C LYS A 192 -4.01 -1.23 4.18
N PRO A 193 -3.76 -1.37 5.49
CA PRO A 193 -3.13 -2.57 6.03
C PRO A 193 -3.90 -3.83 5.62
N LEU A 194 -3.18 -4.92 5.32
CA LEU A 194 -3.78 -6.23 5.01
C LEU A 194 -3.76 -7.16 6.22
N THR A 195 -2.70 -7.08 7.01
CA THR A 195 -2.53 -7.92 8.19
C THR A 195 -1.94 -7.12 9.32
N VAL A 196 -2.44 -7.36 10.52
CA VAL A 196 -1.89 -6.84 11.77
C VAL A 196 -1.74 -8.01 12.74
N LYS A 197 -0.55 -8.21 13.31
CA LYS A 197 -0.27 -9.32 14.22
C LYS A 197 0.56 -8.86 15.41
N VAL A 198 0.17 -9.28 16.61
CA VAL A 198 1.07 -9.21 17.77
C VAL A 198 2.10 -10.32 17.66
N ILE A 199 3.38 -9.96 17.73
CA ILE A 199 4.52 -10.88 17.68
C ILE A 199 5.37 -10.68 18.94
N ASN A 200 6.16 -11.70 19.29
CA ASN A 200 7.00 -11.71 20.51
C ASN A 200 6.19 -11.51 21.80
N ALA A 201 4.89 -11.82 21.80
CA ALA A 201 4.08 -11.82 23.01
C ALA A 201 4.39 -13.07 23.85
N PRO A 202 4.80 -12.92 25.12
CA PRO A 202 5.04 -14.06 26.00
C PRO A 202 3.72 -14.77 26.36
N GLY A 203 3.76 -16.07 26.65
CA GLY A 203 2.56 -16.81 27.07
C GLY A 203 2.02 -16.40 28.45
N THR A 204 2.92 -15.94 29.34
CA THR A 204 2.60 -15.53 30.71
C THR A 204 3.41 -14.29 31.07
N LEU A 205 2.78 -13.37 31.79
CA LEU A 205 3.38 -12.13 32.32
C LEU A 205 3.42 -12.19 33.84
N VAL A 206 4.53 -11.82 34.47
CA VAL A 206 4.60 -11.63 35.93
C VAL A 206 4.21 -10.19 36.24
N ALA A 207 3.31 -9.98 37.20
CA ALA A 207 2.91 -8.65 37.64
C ALA A 207 4.12 -7.78 38.03
N ASP A 208 4.03 -6.48 37.75
CA ASP A 208 5.02 -5.45 38.08
C ASP A 208 6.41 -5.61 37.41
N LYS A 209 6.56 -6.58 36.50
CA LYS A 209 7.75 -6.75 35.67
C LYS A 209 7.59 -6.06 34.31
N ARG A 210 8.67 -5.44 33.81
CA ARG A 210 8.66 -4.79 32.48
C ARG A 210 8.75 -5.81 31.35
N TYR A 211 7.93 -5.61 30.32
CA TYR A 211 7.93 -6.39 29.09
C TYR A 211 7.98 -5.50 27.85
N GLU A 212 8.50 -6.07 26.77
CA GLU A 212 8.45 -5.52 25.43
C GLU A 212 7.76 -6.53 24.51
N ILE A 213 6.77 -6.04 23.77
CA ILE A 213 6.03 -6.84 22.80
C ILE A 213 5.93 -6.02 21.52
N SER A 214 5.79 -6.71 20.39
CA SER A 214 5.80 -6.06 19.10
C SER A 214 4.51 -6.31 18.35
N CYS A 215 4.14 -5.37 17.49
CA CYS A 215 3.03 -5.52 16.56
C CYS A 215 3.54 -5.21 15.17
N GLN A 216 3.22 -6.09 14.23
CA GLN A 216 3.61 -5.97 12.84
C GLN A 216 2.38 -5.72 11.98
N SER A 217 2.45 -4.67 11.17
CA SER A 217 1.49 -4.34 10.12
C SER A 217 2.14 -4.52 8.75
N MET A 218 1.43 -5.15 7.81
CA MET A 218 1.90 -5.36 6.44
C MET A 218 0.86 -4.93 5.41
N GLY A 219 1.33 -4.43 4.26
CA GLY A 219 0.52 -4.15 3.08
C GLY A 219 -0.01 -2.72 2.98
N SER A 220 0.24 -1.87 3.98
CA SER A 220 -0.17 -0.47 3.94
C SER A 220 0.77 0.35 3.05
N ARG A 221 0.19 1.27 2.25
CA ARG A 221 0.93 2.26 1.46
C ARG A 221 0.24 3.63 1.55
N PRO A 222 0.88 4.68 2.10
CA PRO A 222 2.16 4.64 2.80
C PRO A 222 2.09 3.75 4.07
N ASN A 223 3.25 3.59 4.73
CA ASN A 223 3.38 2.82 5.97
C ASN A 223 2.30 3.19 6.99
N ALA A 224 1.78 2.17 7.67
CA ALA A 224 0.70 2.34 8.62
C ALA A 224 1.20 3.00 9.90
N ILE A 225 0.35 3.81 10.54
CA ILE A 225 0.54 4.27 11.90
C ILE A 225 0.00 3.19 12.83
N ILE A 226 0.86 2.67 13.71
CA ILE A 226 0.48 1.66 14.69
C ILE A 226 0.21 2.33 16.04
N THR A 227 -0.93 2.01 16.64
CA THR A 227 -1.32 2.48 17.97
C THR A 227 -1.74 1.31 18.85
N TRP A 228 -1.38 1.39 20.13
CA TRP A 228 -1.65 0.35 21.10
C TRP A 228 -2.71 0.81 22.09
N TYR A 229 -3.63 -0.09 22.44
CA TYR A 229 -4.71 0.17 23.39
C TYR A 229 -4.78 -0.92 24.44
N LYS A 230 -4.98 -0.51 25.70
CA LYS A 230 -5.37 -1.39 26.79
C LYS A 230 -6.80 -1.04 27.20
N GLY A 231 -7.77 -1.81 26.72
CA GLY A 231 -9.18 -1.40 26.73
C GLY A 231 -9.38 -0.11 25.93
N LYS A 232 -9.95 0.94 26.55
CA LYS A 232 -10.15 2.25 25.90
C LYS A 232 -8.95 3.19 25.99
N ARG A 233 -7.90 2.82 26.74
CA ARG A 233 -6.76 3.68 27.00
C ARG A 233 -5.67 3.44 25.97
N GLN A 234 -5.33 4.48 25.20
CA GLN A 234 -4.15 4.45 24.35
C GLN A 234 -2.88 4.38 25.20
N MET A 235 -2.03 3.44 24.86
CA MET A 235 -0.73 3.23 25.50
C MET A 235 0.30 4.21 24.94
N ARG A 236 1.29 4.53 25.77
CA ARG A 236 2.42 5.43 25.43
C ARG A 236 3.71 4.63 25.51
N ARG A 237 4.84 5.22 25.08
CA ARG A 237 6.17 4.57 25.00
C ARG A 237 6.21 3.45 23.97
N THR A 238 5.83 3.81 22.76
CA THR A 238 6.00 2.97 21.57
C THR A 238 7.26 3.40 20.84
N LYS A 239 7.94 2.44 20.22
CA LYS A 239 9.02 2.69 19.28
C LYS A 239 8.64 2.04 17.95
N ASP A 240 8.50 2.86 16.93
CA ASP A 240 8.09 2.41 15.61
C ASP A 240 9.31 2.30 14.70
N GLU A 241 9.42 1.18 14.01
CA GLU A 241 10.48 0.87 13.05
C GLU A 241 9.84 0.47 11.73
N ILE A 242 10.30 1.10 10.64
CA ILE A 242 9.91 0.76 9.28
C ILE A 242 10.97 -0.20 8.75
N LEU A 243 10.61 -1.47 8.56
CA LEU A 243 11.55 -2.50 8.13
C LEU A 243 11.71 -2.54 6.59
N ASP A 244 10.61 -2.29 5.87
CA ASP A 244 10.54 -2.25 4.41
C ASP A 244 9.40 -1.30 3.97
N HIS A 245 9.29 -1.00 2.67
CA HIS A 245 8.31 -0.03 2.13
C HIS A 245 6.84 -0.34 2.45
N ASN A 246 6.51 -1.58 2.85
CA ASN A 246 5.14 -2.01 3.15
C ASN A 246 4.99 -2.68 4.53
N THR A 247 6.02 -2.67 5.38
CA THR A 247 6.00 -3.34 6.69
C THR A 247 6.40 -2.38 7.80
N THR A 248 5.51 -2.19 8.77
CA THR A 248 5.72 -1.36 9.95
C THR A 248 5.67 -2.22 11.19
N VAL A 249 6.64 -2.05 12.09
CA VAL A 249 6.68 -2.74 13.38
C VAL A 249 6.65 -1.69 14.49
N SER A 250 5.79 -1.87 15.47
CA SER A 250 5.75 -1.05 16.68
C SER A 250 6.07 -1.90 17.88
N VAL A 251 6.99 -1.45 18.73
CA VAL A 251 7.36 -2.10 19.99
C VAL A 251 6.75 -1.31 21.14
N LEU A 252 5.95 -1.98 21.97
CA LEU A 252 5.38 -1.41 23.20
C LEU A 252 6.17 -1.90 24.42
N SER A 253 6.69 -0.96 25.22
CA SER A 253 7.27 -1.24 26.53
C SER A 253 6.28 -0.90 27.64
N PHE A 254 5.84 -1.89 28.41
CA PHE A 254 4.87 -1.70 29.48
C PHE A 254 5.13 -2.61 30.70
N VAL A 255 4.43 -2.32 31.80
CA VAL A 255 4.47 -3.08 33.05
C VAL A 255 3.02 -3.49 33.36
N PRO A 256 2.66 -4.78 33.32
CA PRO A 256 1.33 -5.26 33.65
C PRO A 256 1.11 -5.27 35.16
N THR A 257 -0.11 -4.98 35.60
CA THR A 257 -0.52 -5.10 37.00
C THR A 257 -1.43 -6.31 37.20
N THR A 258 -1.72 -6.68 38.45
CA THR A 258 -2.67 -7.76 38.79
C THR A 258 -4.09 -7.52 38.23
N GLU A 259 -4.47 -6.25 38.03
CA GLU A 259 -5.74 -5.88 37.40
C GLU A 259 -5.75 -6.09 35.88
N ASP A 260 -4.60 -6.27 35.24
CA ASP A 260 -4.50 -6.48 33.80
C ASP A 260 -4.73 -7.95 33.40
N ASP A 261 -4.75 -8.85 34.36
CA ASP A 261 -5.04 -10.26 34.12
C ASP A 261 -6.39 -10.47 33.42
N GLY A 262 -6.38 -11.25 32.34
CA GLY A 262 -7.56 -11.51 31.51
C GLY A 262 -8.00 -10.35 30.61
N LYS A 263 -7.40 -9.15 30.71
CA LYS A 263 -7.67 -8.03 29.81
C LYS A 263 -6.96 -8.21 28.46
N THR A 264 -7.47 -7.54 27.44
CA THR A 264 -6.87 -7.52 26.10
C THR A 264 -6.02 -6.28 25.90
N LEU A 265 -4.92 -6.49 25.19
CA LEU A 265 -4.13 -5.45 24.58
C LEU A 265 -4.35 -5.49 23.07
N THR A 266 -4.80 -4.38 22.52
CA THR A 266 -5.15 -4.24 21.11
C THR A 266 -4.06 -3.46 20.39
N CYS A 267 -3.57 -4.01 19.28
CA CYS A 267 -2.76 -3.27 18.33
C CYS A 267 -3.63 -2.87 17.14
N ARG A 268 -3.72 -1.57 16.85
CA ARG A 268 -4.38 -0.99 15.69
C ARG A 268 -3.34 -0.51 14.68
N ALA A 269 -3.52 -0.82 13.40
CA ALA A 269 -2.79 -0.20 12.30
C ALA A 269 -3.74 0.57 11.37
N GLU A 270 -3.36 1.79 11.02
CA GLU A 270 -4.16 2.71 10.20
C GLU A 270 -3.30 3.33 9.10
N ASN A 271 -3.83 3.45 7.88
CA ASN A 271 -3.16 4.19 6.82
C ASN A 271 -3.41 5.69 7.02
N PRO A 272 -2.37 6.55 7.05
CA PRO A 272 -2.53 7.98 7.33
C PRO A 272 -3.33 8.76 6.29
N ASN A 273 -3.50 8.21 5.08
CA ASN A 273 -4.18 8.86 3.96
C ASN A 273 -5.48 8.15 3.54
N VAL A 274 -5.87 7.06 4.21
CA VAL A 274 -7.14 6.34 3.95
C VAL A 274 -7.96 6.35 5.23
N ASN A 275 -8.89 7.29 5.33
CA ASN A 275 -9.62 7.53 6.56
C ASN A 275 -10.61 6.41 6.87
N GLY A 276 -10.67 5.99 8.15
CA GLY A 276 -11.72 5.11 8.66
C GLY A 276 -11.54 3.62 8.35
N LEU A 277 -10.44 3.22 7.69
CA LEU A 277 -10.10 1.82 7.43
C LEU A 277 -8.84 1.45 8.22
N PHE A 278 -9.05 0.91 9.42
CA PHE A 278 -8.01 0.37 10.27
C PHE A 278 -8.18 -1.15 10.42
N LEU A 279 -7.09 -1.84 10.76
CA LEU A 279 -7.12 -3.23 11.20
C LEU A 279 -6.61 -3.33 12.62
N GLU A 280 -7.22 -4.22 13.39
CA GLU A 280 -6.89 -4.46 14.79
C GLU A 280 -6.61 -5.94 15.04
N THR A 281 -5.77 -6.19 16.03
CA THR A 281 -5.53 -7.53 16.56
C THR A 281 -5.44 -7.44 18.08
N ASP A 282 -6.03 -8.41 18.75
CA ASP A 282 -6.10 -8.47 20.20
C ASP A 282 -5.21 -9.58 20.74
N TRP A 283 -4.51 -9.28 21.82
CA TRP A 283 -3.79 -10.26 22.62
C TRP A 283 -4.31 -10.24 24.06
N LYS A 284 -4.83 -11.37 24.52
CA LYS A 284 -5.32 -11.54 25.89
C LYS A 284 -4.14 -11.79 26.82
N MET A 285 -3.98 -10.93 27.82
CA MET A 285 -2.91 -11.03 28.81
C MET A 285 -3.24 -12.10 29.85
N ASN A 286 -2.26 -12.94 30.16
CA ASN A 286 -2.26 -13.86 31.29
C ASN A 286 -1.24 -13.33 32.30
N VAL A 287 -1.69 -12.64 33.34
CA VAL A 287 -0.81 -12.01 34.34
C VAL A 287 -0.84 -12.82 35.62
N VAL A 288 0.30 -13.41 35.97
CA VAL A 288 0.50 -14.16 37.21
C VAL A 288 1.02 -13.26 38.32
N TYR A 289 0.54 -13.50 39.53
CA TYR A 289 0.83 -12.76 40.75
C TYR A 289 0.61 -13.63 41.99
N PRO A 290 1.31 -13.35 43.11
CA PRO A 290 1.05 -14.03 44.37
C PRO A 290 -0.37 -13.73 44.86
N PRO A 291 -0.97 -14.56 45.73
CA PRO A 291 -2.35 -14.37 46.15
C PRO A 291 -2.54 -12.99 46.79
N MET A 292 -3.69 -12.37 46.57
CA MET A 292 -4.14 -11.17 47.28
C MET A 292 -5.22 -11.62 48.24
N VAL A 293 -4.93 -11.50 49.54
CA VAL A 293 -5.73 -12.11 50.60
C VAL A 293 -6.35 -11.02 51.46
N THR A 294 -7.66 -11.08 51.65
CA THR A 294 -8.39 -10.17 52.53
C THR A 294 -9.28 -10.98 53.46
N ILE A 295 -9.34 -10.58 54.73
CA ILE A 295 -10.15 -11.21 55.76
C ILE A 295 -11.29 -10.26 56.14
N GLN A 296 -12.48 -10.79 56.31
CA GLN A 296 -13.66 -10.04 56.77
C GLN A 296 -14.48 -10.91 57.72
N PHE A 297 -15.22 -10.28 58.64
CA PHE A 297 -16.31 -10.97 59.31
C PHE A 297 -17.36 -11.37 58.29
N GLY A 298 -17.94 -12.55 58.45
CA GLY A 298 -18.96 -12.95 57.53
C GLY A 298 -20.25 -12.12 57.66
N PRO A 299 -21.02 -12.01 56.57
CA PRO A 299 -21.95 -10.90 56.34
C PRO A 299 -23.16 -10.82 57.29
N THR A 300 -23.48 -11.90 58.03
CA THR A 300 -24.62 -11.94 58.97
C THR A 300 -24.23 -11.69 60.43
N LEU A 301 -22.94 -11.45 60.73
CA LEU A 301 -22.46 -11.16 62.09
C LEU A 301 -22.67 -9.70 62.49
N VAL A 302 -23.21 -9.50 63.70
CA VAL A 302 -23.22 -8.19 64.36
C VAL A 302 -21.93 -8.04 65.16
N VAL A 303 -20.89 -7.51 64.50
CA VAL A 303 -19.51 -7.44 65.02
C VAL A 303 -19.40 -6.71 66.37
N ASP A 304 -20.24 -5.70 66.59
CA ASP A 304 -20.18 -4.86 67.79
C ASP A 304 -20.82 -5.49 69.04
N ASP A 305 -21.49 -6.65 68.96
CA ASP A 305 -22.16 -7.30 70.11
C ASP A 305 -21.89 -8.80 70.25
N ILE A 306 -20.68 -9.24 69.92
CA ILE A 306 -20.26 -10.64 70.11
C ILE A 306 -20.04 -10.92 71.61
N LYS A 307 -20.76 -11.92 72.14
CA LYS A 307 -20.71 -12.37 73.55
C LYS A 307 -20.16 -13.79 73.66
N GLU A 308 -19.76 -14.17 74.88
CA GLU A 308 -19.39 -15.57 75.14
C GLU A 308 -20.55 -16.51 74.81
N GLY A 309 -20.25 -17.59 74.07
CA GLY A 309 -21.25 -18.55 73.61
C GLY A 309 -21.79 -18.30 72.21
N ASP A 310 -21.49 -17.15 71.59
CA ASP A 310 -21.85 -16.88 70.19
C ASP A 310 -20.97 -17.67 69.21
N ASP A 311 -21.47 -17.88 68.01
CA ASP A 311 -20.71 -18.46 66.89
C ASP A 311 -20.20 -17.33 66.00
N VAL A 312 -18.89 -17.30 65.72
CA VAL A 312 -18.23 -16.30 64.88
C VAL A 312 -17.66 -16.99 63.66
N TYR A 313 -17.76 -16.34 62.51
CA TYR A 313 -17.15 -16.83 61.29
C TYR A 313 -16.47 -15.70 60.51
N PHE A 314 -15.31 -16.01 59.98
CA PHE A 314 -14.51 -15.16 59.11
C PHE A 314 -14.54 -15.71 57.69
N GLU A 315 -14.51 -14.82 56.71
CA GLU A 315 -14.35 -15.16 55.31
C GLU A 315 -13.01 -14.61 54.81
N CYS A 316 -12.19 -15.51 54.28
CA CYS A 316 -10.92 -15.17 53.66
C CYS A 316 -11.10 -15.14 52.14
N HIS A 317 -11.11 -13.95 51.56
CA HIS A 317 -11.23 -13.77 50.12
C HIS A 317 -9.84 -13.79 49.49
N VAL A 318 -9.61 -14.77 48.61
CA VAL A 318 -8.33 -14.96 47.92
C VAL A 318 -8.48 -14.74 46.42
N ARG A 319 -7.79 -13.74 45.87
CA ARG A 319 -7.63 -13.53 44.42
C ARG A 319 -6.22 -13.91 44.01
N ALA A 320 -6.05 -14.85 43.09
CA ALA A 320 -4.73 -15.32 42.65
C ALA A 320 -4.75 -15.74 41.18
N ASN A 321 -3.60 -15.60 40.50
CA ASN A 321 -3.32 -16.28 39.24
C ASN A 321 -1.85 -16.73 39.25
N PRO A 322 -1.52 -18.02 39.14
CA PRO A 322 -2.43 -19.17 39.08
C PRO A 322 -3.21 -19.38 40.38
N ASP A 323 -4.19 -20.28 40.34
CA ASP A 323 -5.00 -20.65 41.51
C ASP A 323 -4.12 -21.03 42.71
N TRP A 324 -4.54 -20.59 43.90
CA TRP A 324 -3.88 -20.88 45.16
C TRP A 324 -4.06 -22.35 45.57
N LYS A 325 -3.09 -22.89 46.32
CA LYS A 325 -3.03 -24.33 46.64
C LYS A 325 -3.22 -24.65 48.12
N LYS A 326 -2.99 -23.69 49.00
CA LYS A 326 -3.09 -23.87 50.45
C LYS A 326 -3.55 -22.57 51.11
N LEU A 327 -4.48 -22.70 52.06
CA LEU A 327 -5.01 -21.63 52.90
C LEU A 327 -4.71 -21.96 54.36
N GLN A 328 -4.17 -21.00 55.11
CA GLN A 328 -3.84 -21.15 56.53
C GLN A 328 -4.46 -20.00 57.32
N TRP A 329 -4.79 -20.25 58.59
CA TRP A 329 -5.36 -19.26 59.49
C TRP A 329 -4.44 -19.04 60.68
N PHE A 330 -4.39 -17.82 61.18
CA PHE A 330 -3.54 -17.39 62.28
C PHE A 330 -4.39 -16.69 63.33
N HIS A 331 -4.06 -16.91 64.61
CA HIS A 331 -4.61 -16.19 65.75
C HIS A 331 -3.45 -15.66 66.57
N ASN A 332 -3.36 -14.33 66.69
CA ASN A 332 -2.24 -13.63 67.33
C ASN A 332 -0.88 -14.10 66.78
N ASP A 333 -0.77 -14.14 65.45
CA ASP A 333 0.41 -14.56 64.68
C ASP A 333 0.84 -16.04 64.85
N ILE A 334 0.02 -16.85 65.52
CA ILE A 334 0.24 -18.29 65.69
C ILE A 334 -0.67 -19.05 64.73
N LEU A 335 -0.09 -20.02 64.01
CA LEU A 335 -0.84 -20.89 63.10
C LEU A 335 -1.93 -21.66 63.87
N LEU A 336 -3.18 -21.44 63.50
CA LEU A 336 -4.33 -22.13 64.05
C LEU A 336 -4.36 -23.59 63.61
N GLN A 337 -4.57 -24.48 64.58
CA GLN A 337 -4.84 -25.89 64.33
C GLN A 337 -6.35 -26.11 64.35
N PHE A 338 -6.92 -26.60 63.25
CA PHE A 338 -8.35 -26.89 63.19
C PHE A 338 -8.66 -28.14 64.00
N ASN A 339 -9.60 -28.02 64.93
CA ASN A 339 -10.02 -29.10 65.79
C ASN A 339 -11.51 -28.92 66.09
N ALA A 340 -12.33 -29.81 65.53
CA ALA A 340 -13.78 -29.80 65.72
C ALA A 340 -14.18 -29.95 67.20
N SER A 341 -13.42 -30.73 67.97
CA SER A 341 -13.61 -30.86 69.43
C SER A 341 -13.29 -29.55 70.17
N ALA A 342 -12.38 -28.75 69.63
CA ALA A 342 -12.08 -27.40 70.11
C ALA A 342 -12.98 -26.32 69.47
N ARG A 343 -13.97 -26.71 68.65
CA ARG A 343 -14.94 -25.81 67.99
C ARG A 343 -14.32 -24.82 67.01
N ILE A 344 -13.15 -25.13 66.46
CA ILE A 344 -12.44 -24.35 65.43
C ILE A 344 -12.47 -25.15 64.13
N ILE A 345 -13.24 -24.68 63.15
CA ILE A 345 -13.54 -25.42 61.92
C ILE A 345 -13.17 -24.56 60.71
N GLN A 346 -12.43 -25.12 59.76
CA GLN A 346 -12.25 -24.52 58.43
C GLN A 346 -13.22 -25.18 57.44
N SER A 347 -13.98 -24.36 56.71
CA SER A 347 -14.86 -24.80 55.63
C SER A 347 -14.56 -23.97 54.38
N GLY A 348 -13.79 -24.52 53.45
CA GLY A 348 -13.34 -23.81 52.26
C GLY A 348 -12.48 -22.59 52.63
N GLN A 349 -13.00 -21.40 52.30
CA GLN A 349 -12.40 -20.09 52.59
C GLN A 349 -12.88 -19.47 53.92
N SER A 350 -13.67 -20.19 54.70
CA SER A 350 -14.24 -19.68 55.95
C SER A 350 -13.63 -20.34 57.19
N LEU A 351 -13.37 -19.54 58.22
CA LEU A 351 -13.03 -20.01 59.56
C LEU A 351 -14.24 -19.83 60.46
N VAL A 352 -14.70 -20.89 61.11
CA VAL A 352 -15.82 -20.88 62.05
C VAL A 352 -15.30 -21.20 63.45
N LEU A 353 -15.63 -20.33 64.40
CA LEU A 353 -15.39 -20.47 65.83
C LEU A 353 -16.75 -20.61 66.51
N GLN A 354 -17.06 -21.78 67.05
CA GLN A 354 -18.34 -22.00 67.72
C GLN A 354 -18.23 -21.76 69.23
N LYS A 355 -19.23 -21.12 69.81
CA LYS A 355 -19.32 -20.81 71.24
C LYS A 355 -18.04 -20.14 71.75
N VAL A 356 -17.71 -18.99 71.18
CA VAL A 356 -16.50 -18.22 71.50
C VAL A 356 -16.43 -17.87 72.98
N THR A 357 -15.22 -17.75 73.51
CA THR A 357 -14.95 -17.33 74.89
C THR A 357 -14.05 -16.10 74.90
N LYS A 358 -13.78 -15.51 76.06
CA LYS A 358 -12.80 -14.42 76.18
C LYS A 358 -11.40 -14.77 75.64
N GLN A 359 -11.00 -16.05 75.65
CA GLN A 359 -9.71 -16.49 75.07
C GLN A 359 -9.72 -16.51 73.54
N SER A 360 -10.91 -16.53 72.90
CA SER A 360 -11.04 -16.41 71.45
C SER A 360 -10.79 -14.99 70.96
N ALA A 361 -10.81 -13.98 71.83
CA ALA A 361 -10.50 -12.61 71.42
C ALA A 361 -9.05 -12.50 70.92
N GLY A 362 -8.81 -11.61 69.96
CA GLY A 362 -7.49 -11.39 69.38
C GLY A 362 -7.52 -11.16 67.89
N ASN A 363 -6.34 -11.08 67.30
CA ASN A 363 -6.16 -10.77 65.88
C ASN A 363 -6.17 -12.05 65.06
N TYR A 364 -7.03 -12.11 64.05
CA TYR A 364 -7.10 -13.19 63.08
C TYR A 364 -6.55 -12.74 61.75
N ALA A 365 -5.81 -13.62 61.08
CA ALA A 365 -5.33 -13.40 59.71
C ALA A 365 -5.41 -14.72 58.94
N CYS A 366 -5.45 -14.64 57.62
CA CYS A 366 -5.32 -15.82 56.76
C CYS A 366 -4.17 -15.63 55.77
N SER A 367 -3.48 -16.72 55.43
CA SER A 367 -2.46 -16.75 54.38
C SER A 367 -2.84 -17.69 53.27
N ALA A 368 -2.45 -17.35 52.04
CA ALA A 368 -2.61 -18.21 50.88
C ALA A 368 -1.32 -18.25 50.05
N ILE A 369 -1.03 -19.41 49.45
CA ILE A 369 0.17 -19.64 48.63
C ILE A 369 -0.19 -20.17 47.25
N ASN A 370 0.44 -19.62 46.21
CA ASN A 370 0.44 -20.15 44.85
C ASN A 370 1.89 -20.30 44.32
N ALA A 371 2.05 -20.50 43.01
CA ALA A 371 3.37 -20.65 42.38
C ALA A 371 4.23 -19.38 42.43
N GLU A 372 3.62 -18.20 42.58
CA GLU A 372 4.30 -16.90 42.61
C GLU A 372 4.68 -16.46 44.03
N GLY A 373 4.10 -17.07 45.07
CA GLY A 373 4.47 -16.80 46.46
C GLY A 373 3.35 -17.04 47.46
N GLU A 374 3.64 -16.73 48.73
CA GLU A 374 2.69 -16.71 49.85
C GLU A 374 2.47 -15.27 50.32
N THR A 375 1.23 -14.94 50.65
CA THR A 375 0.84 -13.65 51.23
C THR A 375 -0.10 -13.87 52.41
N VAL A 376 -0.08 -12.92 53.34
CA VAL A 376 -0.90 -12.91 54.55
C VAL A 376 -1.81 -11.69 54.50
N SER A 377 -3.08 -11.84 54.90
CA SER A 377 -4.02 -10.74 55.03
C SER A 377 -3.62 -9.77 56.14
N ASP A 378 -4.23 -8.59 56.12
CA ASP A 378 -4.28 -7.73 57.30
C ASP A 378 -4.94 -8.45 58.50
N GLN A 379 -4.69 -7.96 59.71
CA GLN A 379 -5.24 -8.52 60.94
C GLN A 379 -6.67 -8.03 61.19
N GLN A 380 -7.61 -8.96 61.40
CA GLN A 380 -8.98 -8.70 61.83
C GLN A 380 -9.12 -8.98 63.34
N LEU A 381 -9.36 -7.93 64.12
CA LEU A 381 -9.55 -8.05 65.57
C LEU A 381 -10.95 -8.59 65.91
N LEU A 382 -10.98 -9.71 66.64
CA LEU A 382 -12.17 -10.23 67.33
C LEU A 382 -12.22 -9.70 68.76
N ARG A 383 -13.35 -9.07 69.11
CA ARG A 383 -13.68 -8.69 70.49
C ARG A 383 -14.83 -9.57 70.99
N VAL A 384 -14.70 -10.08 72.21
CA VAL A 384 -15.74 -10.86 72.89
C VAL A 384 -16.06 -10.15 74.20
N LYS A 385 -17.32 -9.78 74.42
CA LYS A 385 -17.77 -9.05 75.61
C LYS A 385 -18.00 -9.98 76.80
#